data_AF-A0A2N0QNL4-F1
#
_entry.id   AF-A0A2N0QNL4-F1
#
_cell.length_a   1.000
_cell.length_b   1.000
_cell.length_c   1.000
_cell.angle_alpha   90.00
_cell.angle_beta   90.00
_cell.angle_gamma   90.00
#
_symmetry.space_group_name_H-M   'P 1'
#
loop_
_entity.id
_entity.type
_entity.pdbx_description
1 polymer ?
#
loop_
_entity_poly.entity_id
_entity_poly.type
_entity_poly.pdbx_seq_one_letter_code
_entity_poly.pdbx_strand_id
1 'polypeptide(L)'
;MRIMPSDILVQQFSLIGAHPRKYEFNAVYHELQIGSVDGQENTLTNITNFWNSLDADVQQLITETFKEVQQWEWNLTEQLNNQTLTDIENCNCIEIHYLSDEDVKKWEEQFQPVYDYYKMHLRSHVTAIDSVKGKAADYFAQLVDEKTEGKVKVEVYPSSQLYGDADELDALMSGNVHMIAPSVTKMVKLDPRWQYVDMPFLFENEEHVEAFFDSEVAQSLFNADALAANDIMGKAFWPNGFKNFSSNKNQLVKPEDFAGQKFRAQAGKVLEAQFQALNAGSATISFGETYAALQQGTVDGTENPHNNFDTMKFYEVQKYYTVSEHGRLDYAIFVNKSFWESIPEDLRTLVDE
;
A
#
# COMPACT_ATOMS: atom_id res chain seq x y z
N MET A 1 28.28 39.65 -36.54
CA MET A 1 29.67 39.93 -36.16
C MET A 1 29.78 39.74 -34.65
N ARG A 2 30.71 38.86 -34.20
CA ARG A 2 31.15 38.58 -32.80
C ARG A 2 30.09 37.86 -31.92
N ILE A 3 30.25 36.60 -31.56
CA ILE A 3 31.31 35.88 -30.80
C ILE A 3 31.39 36.35 -29.33
N MET A 4 31.29 35.35 -28.45
CA MET A 4 31.20 35.28 -26.97
C MET A 4 32.24 36.09 -26.18
N PRO A 5 32.06 36.22 -24.85
CA PRO A 5 32.70 35.26 -23.93
C PRO A 5 31.80 34.69 -22.81
N SER A 6 32.27 33.56 -22.32
CA SER A 6 31.79 32.65 -21.28
C SER A 6 31.89 33.20 -19.85
N ASP A 7 30.92 32.86 -19.00
CA ASP A 7 31.10 32.41 -17.61
C ASP A 7 29.77 31.83 -17.07
N ILE A 8 29.86 30.68 -16.36
CA ILE A 8 28.80 29.82 -15.78
C ILE A 8 28.17 28.85 -16.81
N LEU A 9 28.45 27.53 -16.88
CA LEU A 9 29.10 26.58 -15.97
C LEU A 9 29.64 25.37 -16.76
N VAL A 10 30.96 25.18 -16.74
CA VAL A 10 31.58 23.85 -16.82
C VAL A 10 31.59 23.31 -15.38
N GLN A 11 31.28 22.02 -15.21
CA GLN A 11 31.44 21.21 -13.99
C GLN A 11 30.47 21.54 -12.85
N GLN A 12 29.58 20.63 -12.44
CA GLN A 12 29.87 19.22 -12.19
C GLN A 12 29.37 18.25 -13.28
N PHE A 13 30.33 17.58 -13.94
CA PHE A 13 30.16 16.31 -14.63
C PHE A 13 29.92 15.17 -13.61
N SER A 14 29.49 14.01 -14.12
CA SER A 14 29.62 12.65 -13.54
C SER A 14 28.51 12.25 -12.54
N LEU A 15 27.79 11.13 -12.62
CA LEU A 15 27.83 9.89 -13.42
C LEU A 15 26.39 9.33 -13.40
N ILE A 16 25.71 9.14 -14.53
CA ILE A 16 25.60 7.84 -15.22
C ILE A 16 25.88 6.64 -14.31
N GLY A 17 24.82 6.13 -13.69
CA GLY A 17 24.67 4.71 -13.36
C GLY A 17 23.58 4.12 -14.24
N ALA A 18 23.91 3.84 -15.50
CA ALA A 18 23.17 2.92 -16.37
C ALA A 18 23.01 1.57 -15.64
N HIS A 19 22.04 0.67 -15.85
CA HIS A 19 21.00 0.38 -16.86
C HIS A 19 20.25 -0.89 -16.31
N PRO A 20 19.32 -1.56 -17.01
CA PRO A 20 18.01 -1.14 -17.48
C PRO A 20 16.90 -2.14 -17.08
N ARG A 21 15.65 -1.69 -16.86
CA ARG A 21 14.46 -2.28 -17.50
C ARG A 21 13.17 -1.60 -17.04
N LYS A 22 12.47 -1.08 -18.06
CA LYS A 22 11.05 -0.74 -18.16
C LYS A 22 10.50 0.35 -17.23
N TYR A 23 10.34 1.54 -17.82
CA TYR A 23 9.29 2.48 -17.47
C TYR A 23 8.19 2.38 -18.53
N GLU A 24 7.01 1.87 -18.17
CA GLU A 24 5.79 2.22 -18.89
C GLU A 24 5.43 3.68 -18.61
N PHE A 25 5.28 4.43 -19.70
CA PHE A 25 5.02 5.86 -19.73
C PHE A 25 3.50 6.08 -19.63
N ASN A 26 2.93 6.05 -18.42
CA ASN A 26 1.52 6.39 -18.22
C ASN A 26 1.19 6.94 -16.81
N ALA A 27 2.03 7.82 -16.27
CA ALA A 27 1.67 8.59 -15.07
C ALA A 27 2.48 9.90 -14.95
N VAL A 28 2.24 10.88 -15.83
CA VAL A 28 2.44 12.29 -15.43
C VAL A 28 1.13 13.10 -15.44
N TYR A 29 -0.02 12.41 -15.44
CA TYR A 29 -1.33 13.08 -15.33
C TYR A 29 -2.25 12.44 -14.32
N HIS A 30 -2.01 12.73 -13.04
CA HIS A 30 -3.05 13.26 -12.15
C HIS A 30 -2.40 13.67 -10.82
N GLU A 31 -1.97 14.93 -10.74
CA GLU A 31 -1.94 15.78 -9.53
C GLU A 31 -1.03 16.97 -9.80
N LEU A 32 -1.61 18.13 -10.15
CA LEU A 32 -1.07 19.46 -9.84
C LEU A 32 -2.20 20.47 -10.06
N GLN A 33 -3.22 20.42 -9.19
CA GLN A 33 -4.07 21.57 -8.92
C GLN A 33 -3.70 22.14 -7.56
N ILE A 34 -2.77 23.10 -7.53
CA ILE A 34 -2.75 24.13 -6.49
C ILE A 34 -2.38 25.46 -7.13
N GLY A 35 -3.32 26.40 -7.08
CA GLY A 35 -3.09 27.83 -6.81
C GLY A 35 -2.16 28.60 -7.73
N SER A 36 -2.76 29.48 -8.53
CA SER A 36 -2.15 30.63 -9.18
C SER A 36 -1.03 31.32 -8.39
N VAL A 37 0.13 31.43 -9.00
CA VAL A 37 1.11 32.50 -8.74
C VAL A 37 1.14 33.36 -10.01
N ASP A 38 0.99 34.67 -9.84
CA ASP A 38 0.71 35.67 -10.88
C ASP A 38 1.33 35.40 -12.26
N GLY A 39 0.45 35.15 -13.25
CA GLY A 39 0.68 35.52 -14.65
C GLY A 39 1.38 34.53 -15.58
N GLN A 40 1.75 33.31 -15.16
CA GLN A 40 2.22 32.26 -16.07
C GLN A 40 1.46 30.95 -15.81
N GLU A 41 0.61 30.54 -16.75
CA GLU A 41 -0.06 29.24 -16.72
C GLU A 41 0.97 28.10 -16.68
N ASN A 42 0.72 27.13 -15.80
CA ASN A 42 1.58 25.96 -15.60
C ASN A 42 1.62 25.11 -16.89
N THR A 43 2.80 24.84 -17.43
CA THR A 43 3.00 24.13 -18.70
C THR A 43 2.36 22.73 -18.72
N LEU A 44 2.27 22.08 -17.56
CA LEU A 44 1.60 20.79 -17.38
C LEU A 44 0.08 20.88 -17.55
N THR A 45 -0.57 21.93 -17.04
CA THR A 45 -2.02 22.12 -17.18
C THR A 45 -2.43 22.27 -18.65
N ASN A 46 -1.58 22.95 -19.45
CA ASN A 46 -1.81 23.13 -20.88
C ASN A 46 -1.66 21.83 -21.69
N ILE A 47 -0.77 20.93 -21.28
CA ILE A 47 -0.57 19.65 -21.97
C ILE A 47 -1.72 18.67 -21.67
N THR A 48 -2.26 18.61 -20.45
CA THR A 48 -3.44 17.78 -20.16
C THR A 48 -4.73 18.33 -20.78
N ASN A 49 -4.92 19.64 -20.78
CA ASN A 49 -6.08 20.24 -21.48
C ASN A 49 -6.00 19.98 -22.99
N PHE A 50 -4.81 20.08 -23.57
CA PHE A 50 -4.58 19.71 -24.96
C PHE A 50 -4.87 18.22 -25.20
N TRP A 51 -4.31 17.31 -24.39
CA TRP A 51 -4.54 15.87 -24.51
C TRP A 51 -6.03 15.52 -24.45
N ASN A 52 -6.75 16.05 -23.46
CA ASN A 52 -8.18 15.80 -23.27
C ASN A 52 -9.07 16.48 -24.33
N SER A 53 -8.54 17.45 -25.08
CA SER A 53 -9.24 18.06 -26.20
C SER A 53 -9.14 17.26 -27.51
N LEU A 54 -8.30 16.22 -27.56
CA LEU A 54 -8.15 15.35 -28.72
C LEU A 54 -9.28 14.32 -28.78
N ASP A 55 -9.72 13.99 -29.99
CA ASP A 55 -10.67 12.90 -30.22
C ASP A 55 -10.06 11.55 -29.77
N ALA A 56 -10.91 10.61 -29.34
CA ALA A 56 -10.47 9.35 -28.74
C ALA A 56 -9.62 8.48 -29.69
N ASP A 57 -9.91 8.54 -30.99
CA ASP A 57 -9.13 7.87 -32.04
C ASP A 57 -7.74 8.50 -32.22
N VAL A 58 -7.63 9.82 -32.05
CA VAL A 58 -6.35 10.55 -32.06
C VAL A 58 -5.54 10.25 -30.81
N GLN A 59 -6.16 10.21 -29.63
CA GLN A 59 -5.48 9.81 -28.38
C GLN A 59 -4.96 8.38 -28.46
N GLN A 60 -5.77 7.46 -28.99
CA GLN A 60 -5.38 6.07 -29.20
C GLN A 60 -4.21 5.97 -30.18
N LEU A 61 -4.30 6.65 -31.34
CA LEU A 61 -3.22 6.67 -32.33
C LEU A 61 -1.91 7.19 -31.73
N ILE A 62 -1.95 8.27 -30.95
CA ILE A 62 -0.75 8.82 -30.31
C ILE A 62 -0.20 7.85 -29.27
N THR A 63 -1.05 7.20 -28.47
CA THR A 63 -0.64 6.21 -27.48
C THR A 63 0.01 4.98 -28.13
N GLU A 64 -0.60 4.46 -29.19
CA GLU A 64 -0.04 3.34 -29.97
C GLU A 64 1.28 3.72 -30.63
N THR A 65 1.38 4.94 -31.17
CA THR A 65 2.62 5.48 -31.72
C THR A 65 3.71 5.59 -30.65
N PHE A 66 3.39 6.04 -29.44
CA PHE A 66 4.36 6.09 -28.34
C PHE A 66 4.83 4.69 -27.94
N LYS A 67 3.96 3.69 -27.93
CA LYS A 67 4.35 2.29 -27.67
C LYS A 67 5.27 1.75 -28.77
N GLU A 68 4.96 2.03 -30.04
CA GLU A 68 5.79 1.64 -31.17
C GLU A 68 7.17 2.32 -31.13
N VAL A 69 7.20 3.63 -30.85
CA VAL A 69 8.43 4.40 -30.68
C VAL A 69 9.24 3.89 -29.49
N GLN A 70 8.61 3.61 -28.36
CA GLN A 70 9.29 3.05 -27.19
C GLN A 70 9.91 1.70 -27.52
N GLN A 71 9.18 0.80 -28.19
CA GLN A 71 9.72 -0.49 -28.61
C GLN A 71 10.87 -0.33 -29.63
N TRP A 72 10.74 0.64 -30.54
CA TRP A 72 11.82 0.99 -31.47
C TRP A 72 13.05 1.55 -30.75
N GLU A 73 12.88 2.40 -29.73
CA GLU A 73 13.95 2.94 -28.88
C GLU A 73 14.65 1.82 -28.11
N TRP A 74 13.92 0.84 -27.58
CA TRP A 74 14.52 -0.34 -26.92
C TRP A 74 15.37 -1.14 -27.91
N ASN A 75 14.84 -1.45 -29.09
CA ASN A 75 15.56 -2.18 -30.12
C ASN A 75 16.78 -1.40 -30.62
N LEU A 76 16.63 -0.09 -30.83
CA LEU A 76 17.72 0.78 -31.24
C LEU A 76 18.79 0.88 -30.15
N THR A 77 18.40 0.97 -28.88
CA THR A 77 19.34 1.05 -27.75
C THR A 77 20.14 -0.23 -27.63
N GLU A 78 19.50 -1.40 -27.75
CA GLU A 78 20.20 -2.69 -27.78
C GLU A 78 21.15 -2.75 -28.98
N GLN A 79 20.69 -2.38 -30.17
CA GLN A 79 21.52 -2.35 -31.37
C GLN A 79 22.72 -1.42 -31.23
N LEU A 80 22.51 -0.18 -30.76
CA LEU A 80 23.55 0.82 -30.59
C LEU A 80 24.52 0.43 -29.48
N ASN A 81 24.06 -0.12 -28.36
CA ASN A 81 24.94 -0.56 -27.29
C ASN A 81 25.79 -1.76 -27.72
N ASN A 82 25.20 -2.73 -28.42
CA ASN A 82 25.95 -3.87 -28.96
C ASN A 82 26.96 -3.43 -30.03
N GLN A 83 26.55 -2.53 -30.94
CA GLN A 83 27.45 -1.96 -31.94
C GLN A 83 28.58 -1.15 -31.29
N THR A 84 28.25 -0.31 -30.31
CA THR A 84 29.23 0.52 -29.61
C THR A 84 30.22 -0.35 -28.82
N LEU A 85 29.73 -1.39 -28.14
CA LEU A 85 30.59 -2.37 -27.46
C LEU A 85 31.52 -3.06 -28.47
N THR A 86 30.98 -3.49 -29.62
CA THR A 86 31.76 -4.07 -30.71
C THR A 86 32.81 -3.09 -31.26
N ASP A 87 32.46 -1.81 -31.39
CA ASP A 87 33.39 -0.77 -31.85
C ASP A 87 34.50 -0.51 -30.82
N ILE A 88 34.17 -0.53 -29.53
CA ILE A 88 35.12 -0.41 -28.42
C ILE A 88 36.04 -1.66 -28.35
N GLU A 89 35.50 -2.86 -28.57
CA GLU A 89 36.27 -4.10 -28.69
C GLU A 89 37.25 -4.01 -29.86
N ASN A 90 36.78 -3.55 -31.01
CA ASN A 90 37.57 -3.50 -32.24
C ASN A 90 38.59 -2.36 -32.26
N CYS A 91 38.36 -1.26 -31.53
CA CYS A 91 39.30 -0.14 -31.51
C CYS A 91 40.65 -0.54 -30.88
N ASN A 92 40.67 -1.59 -30.03
CA ASN A 92 41.81 -1.97 -29.18
C ASN A 92 42.42 -0.78 -28.41
N CYS A 93 41.59 0.24 -28.17
CA CYS A 93 41.99 1.50 -27.56
C CYS A 93 41.84 1.47 -26.04
N ILE A 94 41.16 0.45 -25.51
CA ILE A 94 41.05 0.12 -24.09
C ILE A 94 41.19 -1.39 -23.89
N GLU A 95 41.70 -1.80 -22.73
CA GLU A 95 41.70 -3.20 -22.32
C GLU A 95 40.33 -3.53 -21.73
N ILE A 96 39.57 -4.40 -22.40
CA ILE A 96 38.23 -4.80 -21.96
C ILE A 96 38.35 -6.12 -21.21
N HIS A 97 37.95 -6.10 -19.95
CA HIS A 97 37.88 -7.29 -19.12
C HIS A 97 36.42 -7.70 -18.96
N TYR A 98 36.10 -8.91 -19.40
CA TYR A 98 34.81 -9.53 -19.14
C TYR A 98 34.90 -10.28 -17.82
N LEU A 99 33.96 -10.04 -16.93
CA LEU A 99 33.87 -10.83 -15.70
C LEU A 99 33.62 -12.30 -16.09
N SER A 100 34.43 -13.20 -15.53
CA SER A 100 34.13 -14.62 -15.60
C SER A 100 32.88 -14.92 -14.77
N ASP A 101 32.20 -16.05 -15.02
CA ASP A 101 31.05 -16.46 -14.19
C ASP A 101 31.42 -16.56 -12.69
N GLU A 102 32.68 -16.92 -12.39
CA GLU A 102 33.20 -16.96 -11.02
C GLU A 102 33.36 -15.55 -10.43
N ASP A 103 33.82 -14.59 -11.23
CA ASP A 103 33.96 -13.20 -10.80
C ASP A 103 32.59 -12.53 -10.68
N VAL A 104 31.65 -12.80 -11.59
CA VAL A 104 30.26 -12.34 -11.44
C VAL A 104 29.69 -12.79 -10.09
N LYS A 105 29.87 -14.07 -9.72
CA LYS A 105 29.43 -14.57 -8.40
C LYS A 105 30.11 -13.87 -7.22
N LYS A 106 31.41 -13.59 -7.30
CA LYS A 106 32.11 -12.82 -6.26
C LYS A 106 31.58 -11.40 -6.15
N TRP A 107 31.22 -10.79 -7.28
CA TRP A 107 30.59 -9.47 -7.32
C TRP A 107 29.20 -9.53 -6.71
N GLU A 108 28.36 -10.49 -7.09
CA GLU A 108 27.04 -10.74 -6.48
C GLU A 108 27.15 -10.91 -4.96
N GLU A 109 28.07 -11.74 -4.48
CA GLU A 109 28.34 -11.94 -3.05
C GLU A 109 28.81 -10.65 -2.35
N GLN A 110 29.64 -9.83 -3.00
CA GLN A 110 30.11 -8.56 -2.42
C GLN A 110 29.04 -7.47 -2.38
N PHE A 111 28.11 -7.47 -3.33
CA PHE A 111 26.95 -6.59 -3.29
C PHE A 111 25.81 -7.13 -2.45
N GLN A 112 25.90 -8.38 -1.95
CA GLN A 112 24.89 -9.00 -1.11
C GLN A 112 24.44 -8.10 0.06
N PRO A 113 25.32 -7.38 0.79
CA PRO A 113 24.89 -6.46 1.85
C PRO A 113 24.07 -5.27 1.36
N VAL A 114 24.27 -4.82 0.11
CA VAL A 114 23.44 -3.77 -0.52
C VAL A 114 22.07 -4.34 -0.85
N TYR A 115 22.03 -5.52 -1.44
CA TYR A 115 20.77 -6.25 -1.65
C TYR A 115 20.05 -6.55 -0.32
N ASP A 116 20.79 -6.87 0.74
CA ASP A 116 20.25 -7.16 2.07
C ASP A 116 19.69 -5.90 2.75
N TYR A 117 20.32 -4.74 2.55
CA TYR A 117 19.82 -3.45 3.01
C TYR A 117 18.46 -3.09 2.38
N TYR A 118 18.30 -3.33 1.08
CA TYR A 118 17.04 -3.09 0.36
C TYR A 118 16.03 -4.25 0.48
N LYS A 119 16.46 -5.46 0.89
CA LYS A 119 15.60 -6.56 1.31
C LYS A 119 14.90 -6.28 2.65
N MET A 120 15.42 -5.37 3.47
CA MET A 120 14.91 -5.12 4.81
C MET A 120 13.70 -4.17 4.77
N HIS A 121 12.64 -4.54 5.51
CA HIS A 121 11.39 -3.80 5.80
C HIS A 121 10.19 -4.03 4.87
N LEU A 122 9.84 -5.28 4.61
CA LEU A 122 8.64 -5.62 3.85
C LEU A 122 7.56 -6.24 4.75
N ARG A 123 6.90 -5.39 5.57
CA ARG A 123 5.50 -5.51 6.07
C ARG A 123 5.29 -5.55 7.59
N SER A 124 4.46 -4.64 8.12
CA SER A 124 4.00 -4.63 9.54
C SER A 124 2.49 -4.90 9.66
N HIS A 125 2.07 -5.67 10.68
CA HIS A 125 0.65 -5.78 11.06
C HIS A 125 0.41 -6.04 12.55
N VAL A 126 -0.79 -5.70 13.02
CA VAL A 126 -1.12 -5.69 14.46
C VAL A 126 -1.68 -6.98 15.03
N THR A 127 -2.18 -7.90 14.20
CA THR A 127 -2.76 -9.18 14.65
C THR A 127 -1.69 -10.25 14.91
N ALA A 128 -2.05 -11.31 15.64
CA ALA A 128 -1.18 -12.47 15.87
C ALA A 128 -0.86 -13.25 14.57
N ILE A 129 0.24 -14.01 14.57
CA ILE A 129 0.65 -14.81 13.41
C ILE A 129 -0.41 -15.86 13.01
N ASP A 130 -1.10 -16.44 13.98
CA ASP A 130 -2.14 -17.47 13.73
C ASP A 130 -3.48 -16.91 13.25
N SER A 131 -3.65 -15.58 13.22
CA SER A 131 -4.85 -14.92 12.68
C SER A 131 -4.95 -15.11 11.16
N VAL A 132 -6.13 -14.88 10.59
CA VAL A 132 -6.34 -14.92 9.13
C VAL A 132 -5.35 -13.98 8.42
N LYS A 133 -5.18 -12.77 8.95
CA LYS A 133 -4.23 -11.78 8.40
C LYS A 133 -2.77 -12.22 8.54
N GLY A 134 -2.38 -12.83 9.66
CA GLY A 134 -1.03 -13.34 9.87
C GLY A 134 -0.69 -14.46 8.89
N LYS A 135 -1.57 -15.46 8.77
CA LYS A 135 -1.41 -16.57 7.81
C LYS A 135 -1.41 -16.12 6.36
N ALA A 136 -2.29 -15.19 6.00
CA ALA A 136 -2.28 -14.61 4.66
C ALA A 136 -0.99 -13.83 4.39
N ALA A 137 -0.42 -13.17 5.41
CA ALA A 137 0.84 -12.46 5.27
C ALA A 137 2.04 -13.40 5.05
N ASP A 138 2.11 -14.49 5.80
CA ASP A 138 3.14 -15.51 5.63
C ASP A 138 3.02 -16.23 4.28
N TYR A 139 1.79 -16.54 3.86
CA TYR A 139 1.56 -17.18 2.56
C TYR A 139 1.91 -16.26 1.40
N PHE A 140 1.57 -14.98 1.48
CA PHE A 140 2.01 -13.97 0.51
C PHE A 140 3.54 -13.89 0.45
N ALA A 141 4.21 -13.87 1.61
CA ALA A 141 5.67 -13.82 1.65
C ALA A 141 6.31 -15.04 0.98
N GLN A 142 5.77 -16.23 1.21
CA GLN A 142 6.20 -17.45 0.55
C GLN A 142 6.00 -17.38 -0.98
N LEU A 143 4.83 -16.96 -1.45
CA LEU A 143 4.53 -16.86 -2.88
C LEU A 143 5.42 -15.85 -3.59
N VAL A 144 5.72 -14.71 -2.95
CA VAL A 144 6.62 -13.70 -3.52
C VAL A 144 8.04 -14.26 -3.65
N ASP A 145 8.56 -14.96 -2.63
CA ASP A 145 9.87 -15.60 -2.69
C ASP A 145 9.93 -16.65 -3.81
N GLU A 146 8.91 -17.51 -3.92
CA GLU A 146 8.80 -18.53 -4.95
C GLU A 146 8.70 -17.93 -6.36
N LYS A 147 7.78 -16.99 -6.59
CA LYS A 147 7.53 -16.39 -7.91
C LYS A 147 8.67 -15.51 -8.39
N THR A 148 9.38 -14.88 -7.47
CA THR A 148 10.51 -13.99 -7.82
C THR A 148 11.86 -14.69 -7.74
N GLU A 149 11.89 -16.01 -7.49
CA GLU A 149 13.10 -16.80 -7.32
C GLU A 149 14.06 -16.19 -6.26
N GLY A 150 13.48 -15.70 -5.16
CA GLY A 150 14.21 -15.05 -4.05
C GLY A 150 14.71 -13.63 -4.31
N LYS A 151 14.36 -13.03 -5.45
CA LYS A 151 14.74 -11.64 -5.79
C LYS A 151 13.98 -10.61 -4.97
N VAL A 152 12.75 -10.93 -4.56
CA VAL A 152 11.96 -10.14 -3.62
C VAL A 152 11.72 -10.98 -2.38
N LYS A 153 12.00 -10.41 -1.20
CA LYS A 153 11.81 -11.07 0.08
C LYS A 153 10.87 -10.24 0.95
N VAL A 154 9.78 -10.83 1.43
CA VAL A 154 8.83 -10.17 2.33
C VAL A 154 9.13 -10.55 3.77
N GLU A 155 9.29 -9.56 4.66
CA GLU A 155 9.60 -9.75 6.08
C GLU A 155 8.44 -9.30 6.95
N VAL A 156 7.70 -10.26 7.50
CA VAL A 156 6.46 -10.01 8.23
C VAL A 156 6.74 -9.73 9.71
N TYR A 157 6.30 -8.57 10.19
CA TYR A 157 6.33 -8.17 11.61
C TYR A 157 4.90 -8.18 12.20
N PRO A 158 4.47 -9.28 12.84
CA PRO A 158 3.13 -9.40 13.41
C PRO A 158 3.02 -8.74 14.78
N SER A 159 1.81 -8.75 15.36
CA SER A 159 1.55 -8.35 16.76
C SER A 159 2.05 -6.96 17.13
N SER A 160 2.05 -6.02 16.18
CA SER A 160 2.55 -4.65 16.39
C SER A 160 4.02 -4.58 16.83
N GLN A 161 4.84 -5.57 16.46
CA GLN A 161 6.27 -5.58 16.82
C GLN A 161 7.05 -4.41 16.21
N LEU A 162 6.62 -3.92 15.04
CA LEU A 162 7.25 -2.79 14.37
C LEU A 162 6.44 -1.50 14.54
N TYR A 163 5.17 -1.50 14.10
CA TYR A 163 4.24 -0.38 14.24
C TYR A 163 2.85 -0.89 14.66
N GLY A 164 2.14 -0.08 15.45
CA GLY A 164 0.79 -0.34 15.92
C GLY A 164 -0.26 0.47 15.16
N ASP A 165 -1.51 0.38 15.64
CA ASP A 165 -2.66 1.06 15.01
C ASP A 165 -2.48 2.58 14.88
N ALA A 166 -1.72 3.20 15.79
CA ALA A 166 -1.59 4.65 15.88
C ALA A 166 -0.60 5.23 14.85
N ASP A 167 0.40 4.44 14.44
CA ASP A 167 1.57 4.92 13.69
C ASP A 167 1.84 4.12 12.40
N GLU A 168 1.21 2.96 12.17
CA GLU A 168 1.45 2.13 10.97
C GLU A 168 1.25 2.90 9.65
N LEU A 169 0.25 3.79 9.59
CA LEU A 169 -0.02 4.58 8.39
C LEU A 169 0.99 5.73 8.23
N ASP A 170 1.45 6.34 9.32
CA ASP A 170 2.47 7.40 9.26
C ASP A 170 3.84 6.82 8.89
N ALA A 171 4.13 5.61 9.35
CA ALA A 171 5.30 4.84 8.94
C ALA A 171 5.26 4.49 7.45
N LEU A 172 4.07 4.15 6.90
CA LEU A 172 3.90 3.89 5.47
C LEU A 172 4.15 5.15 4.63
N MET A 173 3.54 6.28 5.02
CA MET A 173 3.70 7.57 4.32
C MET A 173 5.15 8.07 4.34
N SER A 174 5.91 7.75 5.40
CA SER A 174 7.33 8.14 5.51
C SER A 174 8.29 7.12 4.90
N GLY A 175 7.80 6.00 4.35
CA GLY A 175 8.64 4.94 3.78
C GLY A 175 9.41 4.13 4.84
N ASN A 176 9.08 4.26 6.12
CA ASN A 176 9.69 3.47 7.20
C ASN A 176 9.15 2.02 7.27
N VAL A 177 7.99 1.78 6.65
CA VAL A 177 7.49 0.45 6.30
C VAL A 177 6.90 0.53 4.90
N HIS A 178 7.05 -0.54 4.11
CA HIS A 178 6.68 -0.49 2.70
C HIS A 178 5.32 -1.11 2.37
N MET A 179 4.74 -1.88 3.30
CA MET A 179 3.42 -2.50 3.16
C MET A 179 2.74 -2.63 4.52
N ILE A 180 1.45 -2.29 4.59
CA ILE A 180 0.61 -2.49 5.78
C ILE A 180 -0.75 -3.08 5.39
N ALA A 181 -1.45 -3.62 6.38
CA ALA A 181 -2.79 -4.20 6.23
C ALA A 181 -3.72 -3.74 7.38
N PRO A 182 -4.01 -2.43 7.49
CA PRO A 182 -4.90 -1.86 8.50
C PRO A 182 -6.35 -2.32 8.26
N SER A 183 -7.20 -2.17 9.29
CA SER A 183 -8.65 -2.20 9.04
C SER A 183 -9.02 -1.01 8.17
N VAL A 184 -9.90 -1.24 7.19
CA VAL A 184 -10.39 -0.21 6.26
C VAL A 184 -10.91 1.05 6.97
N THR A 185 -11.56 0.88 8.13
CA THR A 185 -12.04 1.97 9.01
C THR A 185 -10.97 2.98 9.40
N LYS A 186 -9.72 2.54 9.55
CA LYS A 186 -8.61 3.41 9.96
C LYS A 186 -8.16 4.38 8.86
N MET A 187 -8.59 4.14 7.62
CA MET A 187 -8.29 5.00 6.48
C MET A 187 -9.16 6.26 6.44
N VAL A 188 -10.15 6.37 7.33
CA VAL A 188 -11.03 7.55 7.48
C VAL A 188 -10.27 8.85 7.72
N LYS A 189 -9.05 8.78 8.29
CA LYS A 189 -8.20 9.96 8.44
C LYS A 189 -7.71 10.55 7.11
N LEU A 190 -7.61 9.72 6.07
CA LEU A 190 -7.21 10.15 4.72
C LEU A 190 -8.43 10.50 3.86
N ASP A 191 -9.44 9.63 3.85
CA ASP A 191 -10.67 9.87 3.10
C ASP A 191 -11.90 9.39 3.89
N PRO A 192 -12.87 10.26 4.22
CA PRO A 192 -14.05 9.87 4.98
C PRO A 192 -14.91 8.79 4.30
N ARG A 193 -14.80 8.56 2.98
CA ARG A 193 -15.56 7.51 2.28
C ARG A 193 -15.22 6.09 2.78
N TRP A 194 -14.04 5.89 3.36
CA TRP A 194 -13.66 4.61 3.97
C TRP A 194 -14.58 4.17 5.13
N GLN A 195 -15.40 5.07 5.69
CA GLN A 195 -16.33 4.74 6.76
C GLN A 195 -17.61 4.03 6.29
N TYR A 196 -17.90 3.97 4.97
CA TYR A 196 -19.14 3.38 4.48
C TYR A 196 -19.29 1.91 4.85
N VAL A 197 -18.18 1.18 4.84
CA VAL A 197 -18.12 -0.26 5.18
C VAL A 197 -18.41 -0.55 6.66
N ASP A 198 -18.36 0.47 7.52
CA ASP A 198 -18.65 0.35 8.95
C ASP A 198 -20.14 0.48 9.28
N MET A 199 -20.99 0.82 8.29
CA MET A 199 -22.41 1.03 8.53
C MET A 199 -23.04 -0.25 9.10
N PRO A 200 -23.72 -0.18 10.27
CA PRO A 200 -24.31 -1.36 10.89
C PRO A 200 -25.34 -2.01 9.97
N PHE A 201 -25.28 -3.33 9.84
CA PHE A 201 -26.15 -4.17 8.99
C PHE A 201 -26.15 -3.79 7.50
N LEU A 202 -25.08 -3.17 7.00
CA LEU A 202 -24.95 -2.87 5.57
C LEU A 202 -24.87 -4.14 4.71
N PHE A 203 -24.16 -5.15 5.19
CA PHE A 203 -23.93 -6.40 4.45
C PHE A 203 -24.79 -7.52 5.01
N GLU A 204 -25.38 -8.32 4.12
CA GLU A 204 -26.31 -9.39 4.48
C GLU A 204 -25.58 -10.71 4.79
N ASN A 205 -24.48 -10.96 4.09
CA ASN A 205 -23.68 -12.19 4.15
C ASN A 205 -22.32 -11.97 3.44
N GLU A 206 -21.47 -12.99 3.44
CA GLU A 206 -20.14 -12.93 2.80
C GLU A 206 -20.20 -12.71 1.28
N GLU A 207 -21.21 -13.24 0.57
CA GLU A 207 -21.38 -13.04 -0.89
C GLU A 207 -21.63 -11.56 -1.22
N HIS A 208 -22.42 -10.85 -0.40
CA HIS A 208 -22.62 -9.42 -0.55
C HIS A 208 -21.33 -8.62 -0.28
N VAL A 209 -20.48 -9.07 0.65
CA VAL A 209 -19.18 -8.43 0.91
C VAL A 209 -18.23 -8.60 -0.27
N GLU A 210 -18.14 -9.82 -0.82
CA GLU A 210 -17.32 -10.11 -2.01
C GLU A 210 -17.77 -9.26 -3.21
N ALA A 211 -19.07 -9.24 -3.50
CA ALA A 211 -19.63 -8.41 -4.57
C ALA A 211 -19.38 -6.90 -4.35
N PHE A 212 -19.34 -6.44 -3.10
CA PHE A 212 -18.99 -5.06 -2.79
C PHE A 212 -17.51 -4.77 -3.07
N PHE A 213 -16.57 -5.64 -2.72
CA PHE A 213 -15.15 -5.44 -3.02
C PHE A 213 -14.86 -5.38 -4.52
N ASP A 214 -15.63 -6.10 -5.32
CA ASP A 214 -15.54 -6.04 -6.79
C ASP A 214 -16.25 -4.82 -7.41
N SER A 215 -17.02 -4.08 -6.62
CA SER A 215 -17.79 -2.94 -7.12
C SER A 215 -16.93 -1.72 -7.45
N GLU A 216 -17.39 -0.90 -8.40
CA GLU A 216 -16.77 0.39 -8.73
C GLU A 216 -16.62 1.29 -7.50
N VAL A 217 -17.55 1.21 -6.54
CA VAL A 217 -17.50 1.98 -5.30
C VAL A 217 -16.29 1.60 -4.47
N ALA A 218 -16.05 0.31 -4.23
CA ALA A 218 -14.90 -0.15 -3.47
C ALA A 218 -13.58 0.14 -4.20
N GLN A 219 -13.54 -0.05 -5.52
CA GLN A 219 -12.36 0.29 -6.33
C GLN A 219 -12.07 1.80 -6.33
N SER A 220 -13.12 2.65 -6.29
CA SER A 220 -12.94 4.11 -6.19
C SER A 220 -12.31 4.58 -4.87
N LEU A 221 -12.33 3.75 -3.82
CA LEU A 221 -11.65 4.03 -2.56
C LEU A 221 -10.13 3.89 -2.72
N PHE A 222 -9.65 2.91 -3.49
CA PHE A 222 -8.23 2.75 -3.83
C PHE A 222 -7.73 3.81 -4.80
N ASN A 223 -8.61 4.36 -5.63
CA ASN A 223 -8.30 5.43 -6.58
C ASN A 223 -8.52 6.83 -5.99
N ALA A 224 -8.63 6.96 -4.67
CA ALA A 224 -8.79 8.27 -4.03
C ALA A 224 -7.50 9.09 -4.12
N ASP A 225 -7.60 10.33 -4.61
CA ASP A 225 -6.48 11.29 -4.68
C ASP A 225 -5.75 11.42 -3.33
N ALA A 226 -6.48 11.34 -2.22
CA ALA A 226 -5.92 11.41 -0.88
C ALA A 226 -4.86 10.32 -0.59
N LEU A 227 -4.92 9.16 -1.25
CA LEU A 227 -3.87 8.13 -1.12
C LEU A 227 -2.61 8.54 -1.89
N ALA A 228 -2.75 8.94 -3.16
CA ALA A 228 -1.64 9.36 -4.00
C ALA A 228 -0.91 10.59 -3.42
N ALA A 229 -1.66 11.59 -2.95
CA ALA A 229 -1.13 12.77 -2.29
C ALA A 229 -0.30 12.48 -1.02
N ASN A 230 -0.44 11.28 -0.45
CA ASN A 230 0.29 10.83 0.73
C ASN A 230 1.29 9.70 0.43
N ASP A 231 1.65 9.49 -0.85
CA ASP A 231 2.58 8.44 -1.31
C ASP A 231 2.10 7.02 -0.96
N ILE A 232 0.79 6.79 -1.05
CA ILE A 232 0.15 5.51 -0.76
C ILE A 232 -0.52 4.95 -2.01
N MET A 233 -0.33 3.65 -2.24
CA MET A 233 -1.06 2.88 -3.26
C MET A 233 -1.85 1.75 -2.61
N GLY A 234 -3.15 1.68 -2.90
CA GLY A 234 -4.00 0.56 -2.52
C GLY A 234 -3.83 -0.62 -3.47
N LYS A 235 -3.81 -1.85 -2.94
CA LYS A 235 -3.56 -3.07 -3.73
C LYS A 235 -4.74 -4.04 -3.75
N ALA A 236 -5.25 -4.42 -2.58
CA ALA A 236 -6.29 -5.43 -2.48
C ALA A 236 -7.07 -5.33 -1.17
N PHE A 237 -8.35 -5.70 -1.21
CA PHE A 237 -9.13 -5.96 0.00
C PHE A 237 -8.82 -7.36 0.52
N TRP A 238 -8.64 -7.47 1.84
CA TRP A 238 -8.37 -8.73 2.53
C TRP A 238 -9.50 -8.99 3.53
N PRO A 239 -10.32 -10.03 3.29
CA PRO A 239 -11.46 -10.31 4.15
C PRO A 239 -11.00 -10.80 5.52
N ASN A 240 -11.80 -10.48 6.53
CA ASN A 240 -11.67 -11.04 7.85
C ASN A 240 -13.02 -11.59 8.34
N GLY A 241 -13.98 -10.76 8.77
CA GLY A 241 -15.26 -11.30 9.21
C GLY A 241 -16.27 -10.32 9.79
N PHE A 242 -17.47 -10.85 10.06
CA PHE A 242 -18.53 -10.13 10.77
C PHE A 242 -18.19 -9.90 12.24
N LYS A 243 -18.46 -8.69 12.72
CA LYS A 243 -18.23 -8.26 14.10
C LYS A 243 -19.33 -8.73 15.03
N ASN A 244 -18.92 -9.09 16.23
CA ASN A 244 -19.78 -9.57 17.31
C ASN A 244 -19.48 -8.83 18.60
N PHE A 245 -20.51 -8.55 19.40
CA PHE A 245 -20.35 -7.82 20.66
C PHE A 245 -19.93 -8.73 21.80
N SER A 246 -19.19 -8.15 22.76
CA SER A 246 -18.85 -8.77 24.04
C SER A 246 -18.98 -7.77 25.17
N SER A 247 -19.28 -8.25 26.38
CA SER A 247 -19.39 -7.42 27.58
C SER A 247 -19.07 -8.21 28.86
N ASN A 248 -18.62 -7.49 29.89
CA ASN A 248 -18.48 -7.97 31.26
C ASN A 248 -19.68 -7.65 32.17
N LYS A 249 -20.63 -6.82 31.73
CA LYS A 249 -21.74 -6.34 32.57
C LYS A 249 -22.96 -7.25 32.49
N ASN A 250 -23.42 -7.57 31.30
CA ASN A 250 -24.61 -8.40 31.05
C ASN A 250 -24.59 -8.97 29.63
N GLN A 251 -25.50 -9.92 29.38
CA GLN A 251 -25.82 -10.36 28.02
C GLN A 251 -26.41 -9.18 27.23
N LEU A 252 -25.99 -9.06 25.96
CA LEU A 252 -26.44 -8.02 25.04
C LEU A 252 -27.43 -8.67 24.07
N VAL A 253 -28.72 -8.70 24.40
CA VAL A 253 -29.77 -9.37 23.61
C VAL A 253 -30.62 -8.36 22.84
N LYS A 254 -30.77 -7.14 23.38
CA LYS A 254 -31.54 -6.04 22.79
C LYS A 254 -30.80 -4.69 22.96
N PRO A 255 -31.11 -3.66 22.16
CA PRO A 255 -30.39 -2.38 22.21
C PRO A 255 -30.34 -1.73 23.60
N GLU A 256 -31.37 -1.89 24.43
CA GLU A 256 -31.42 -1.29 25.77
C GLU A 256 -30.37 -1.87 26.72
N ASP A 257 -29.85 -3.06 26.43
CA ASP A 257 -28.86 -3.74 27.26
C ASP A 257 -27.50 -3.02 27.23
N PHE A 258 -27.26 -2.15 26.25
CA PHE A 258 -26.04 -1.36 26.08
C PHE A 258 -26.02 -0.08 26.93
N ALA A 259 -27.18 0.37 27.41
CA ALA A 259 -27.33 1.68 28.02
C ALA A 259 -26.39 1.88 29.22
N GLY A 260 -25.58 2.94 29.18
CA GLY A 260 -24.64 3.30 30.26
C GLY A 260 -23.38 2.44 30.35
N GLN A 261 -23.18 1.47 29.46
CA GLN A 261 -21.90 0.76 29.32
C GLN A 261 -20.90 1.56 28.49
N LYS A 262 -19.61 1.26 28.64
CA LYS A 262 -18.53 1.85 27.85
C LYS A 262 -17.82 0.80 27.01
N PHE A 263 -17.75 0.97 25.70
CA PHE A 263 -17.14 0.00 24.79
C PHE A 263 -15.81 0.48 24.21
N ARG A 264 -14.88 -0.43 23.99
CA ARG A 264 -13.74 -0.18 23.11
C ARG A 264 -14.21 -0.28 21.66
N ALA A 265 -13.80 0.70 20.85
CA ALA A 265 -13.95 0.70 19.40
C ALA A 265 -12.59 0.94 18.73
N GLN A 266 -12.44 0.54 17.47
CA GLN A 266 -11.37 1.06 16.63
C GLN A 266 -11.66 2.51 16.22
N ALA A 267 -10.65 3.23 15.71
CA ALA A 267 -10.81 4.63 15.33
C ALA A 267 -11.76 4.78 14.14
N GLY A 268 -12.92 5.44 14.33
CA GLY A 268 -13.88 5.68 13.26
C GLY A 268 -15.18 6.33 13.75
N LYS A 269 -15.62 7.37 13.05
CA LYS A 269 -16.81 8.17 13.44
C LYS A 269 -18.12 7.38 13.38
N VAL A 270 -18.25 6.45 12.44
CA VAL A 270 -19.44 5.58 12.34
C VAL A 270 -19.54 4.66 13.55
N LEU A 271 -18.41 4.12 14.04
CA LEU A 271 -18.39 3.26 15.22
C LEU A 271 -18.69 4.04 16.50
N GLU A 272 -18.22 5.28 16.61
CA GLU A 272 -18.62 6.18 17.69
C GLU A 272 -20.14 6.43 17.68
N ALA A 273 -20.70 6.76 16.51
CA ALA A 273 -22.13 6.97 16.34
C ALA A 273 -22.95 5.70 16.61
N GLN A 274 -22.44 4.52 16.27
CA GLN A 274 -23.07 3.23 16.56
C GLN A 274 -23.30 3.06 18.07
N PHE A 275 -22.27 3.24 18.89
CA PHE A 275 -22.41 3.10 20.35
C PHE A 275 -23.27 4.22 20.94
N GLN A 276 -23.17 5.45 20.41
CA GLN A 276 -24.03 6.55 20.83
C GLN A 276 -25.52 6.25 20.56
N ALA A 277 -25.85 5.66 19.40
CA ALA A 277 -27.21 5.26 19.06
C ALA A 277 -27.77 4.17 19.99
N LEU A 278 -26.89 3.36 20.60
CA LEU A 278 -27.20 2.35 21.60
C LEU A 278 -27.23 2.91 23.05
N ASN A 279 -27.14 4.23 23.21
CA ASN A 279 -27.01 4.91 24.52
C ASN A 279 -25.81 4.41 25.35
N ALA A 280 -24.74 3.98 24.67
CA ALA A 280 -23.48 3.58 25.26
C ALA A 280 -22.38 4.62 25.00
N GLY A 281 -21.38 4.65 25.87
CA GLY A 281 -20.14 5.37 25.61
C GLY A 281 -19.17 4.50 24.81
N SER A 282 -18.24 5.13 24.09
CA SER A 282 -17.13 4.44 23.44
C SER A 282 -15.79 5.08 23.78
N ALA A 283 -14.71 4.31 23.63
CA ALA A 283 -13.34 4.79 23.68
C ALA A 283 -12.53 4.15 22.54
N THR A 284 -11.82 4.98 21.80
CA THR A 284 -10.84 4.54 20.81
C THR A 284 -9.61 4.02 21.52
N ILE A 285 -9.33 2.72 21.40
CA ILE A 285 -8.16 2.08 21.99
C ILE A 285 -7.53 1.17 20.94
N SER A 286 -6.20 1.18 20.83
CA SER A 286 -5.49 0.34 19.87
C SER A 286 -5.77 -1.14 20.10
N PHE A 287 -5.69 -1.95 19.04
CA PHE A 287 -5.97 -3.37 19.13
C PHE A 287 -5.04 -4.08 20.13
N GLY A 288 -3.74 -3.74 20.12
CA GLY A 288 -2.75 -4.30 21.05
C GLY A 288 -3.03 -3.99 22.54
N GLU A 289 -3.66 -2.87 22.85
CA GLU A 289 -3.99 -2.47 24.22
C GLU A 289 -5.37 -2.98 24.68
N THR A 290 -6.16 -3.55 23.77
CA THR A 290 -7.57 -3.88 24.04
C THR A 290 -7.72 -4.93 25.13
N TYR A 291 -6.88 -5.97 25.16
CA TYR A 291 -6.95 -7.01 26.21
C TYR A 291 -6.74 -6.39 27.60
N ALA A 292 -5.71 -5.56 27.76
CA ALA A 292 -5.40 -4.90 29.02
C ALA A 292 -6.52 -3.94 29.45
N ALA A 293 -7.08 -3.18 28.50
CA ALA A 293 -8.19 -2.27 28.77
C ALA A 293 -9.45 -3.01 29.26
N LEU A 294 -9.78 -4.17 28.68
CA LEU A 294 -10.89 -5.02 29.11
C LEU A 294 -10.61 -5.65 30.48
N GLN A 295 -9.39 -6.17 30.69
CA GLN A 295 -8.99 -6.80 31.95
C GLN A 295 -9.03 -5.82 33.12
N GLN A 296 -8.60 -4.58 32.91
CA GLN A 296 -8.58 -3.52 33.91
C GLN A 296 -9.95 -2.85 34.13
N GLY A 297 -10.94 -3.14 33.27
CA GLY A 297 -12.26 -2.49 33.32
C GLY A 297 -12.25 -1.02 32.87
N THR A 298 -11.27 -0.61 32.06
CA THR A 298 -11.27 0.73 31.42
C THR A 298 -12.45 0.88 30.45
N VAL A 299 -12.84 -0.24 29.85
CA VAL A 299 -14.07 -0.44 29.06
C VAL A 299 -14.75 -1.72 29.53
N ASP A 300 -16.06 -1.78 29.38
CA ASP A 300 -16.91 -2.90 29.77
C ASP A 300 -16.95 -4.01 28.71
N GLY A 301 -16.78 -3.63 27.44
CA GLY A 301 -16.95 -4.51 26.29
C GLY A 301 -16.21 -4.05 25.04
N THR A 302 -16.28 -4.86 23.99
CA THR A 302 -15.75 -4.54 22.65
C THR A 302 -16.57 -5.28 21.58
N GLU A 303 -16.37 -4.92 20.32
CA GLU A 303 -16.79 -5.70 19.16
C GLU A 303 -15.57 -6.28 18.41
N ASN A 304 -15.67 -7.49 17.85
CA ASN A 304 -14.65 -8.09 16.96
C ASN A 304 -15.20 -9.31 16.18
N PRO A 305 -14.56 -9.72 15.06
CA PRO A 305 -14.78 -11.04 14.47
C PRO A 305 -14.32 -12.18 15.38
N HIS A 306 -14.85 -13.38 15.15
CA HIS A 306 -14.56 -14.57 15.96
C HIS A 306 -13.05 -14.87 16.07
N ASN A 307 -12.31 -14.79 14.96
CA ASN A 307 -10.88 -15.11 14.97
C ASN A 307 -10.05 -14.09 15.77
N ASN A 308 -10.37 -12.80 15.72
CA ASN A 308 -9.70 -11.79 16.52
C ASN A 308 -10.01 -12.01 18.01
N PHE A 309 -11.26 -12.35 18.33
CA PHE A 309 -11.69 -12.65 19.69
C PHE A 309 -10.94 -13.85 20.28
N ASP A 310 -10.73 -14.90 19.49
CA ASP A 310 -9.99 -16.10 19.89
C ASP A 310 -8.47 -15.84 19.99
N THR A 311 -7.86 -15.29 18.94
CA THR A 311 -6.40 -15.09 18.88
C THR A 311 -5.89 -14.09 19.92
N MET A 312 -6.70 -13.10 20.29
CA MET A 312 -6.40 -12.19 21.40
C MET A 312 -6.83 -12.71 22.76
N LYS A 313 -7.45 -13.90 22.83
CA LYS A 313 -7.97 -14.53 24.04
C LYS A 313 -8.94 -13.64 24.82
N PHE A 314 -9.77 -12.85 24.11
CA PHE A 314 -10.73 -11.97 24.78
C PHE A 314 -11.75 -12.74 25.62
N TYR A 315 -11.97 -14.04 25.34
CA TYR A 315 -12.77 -14.93 26.18
C TYR A 315 -12.26 -15.05 27.64
N GLU A 316 -10.99 -14.76 27.91
CA GLU A 316 -10.45 -14.74 29.29
C GLU A 316 -10.89 -13.50 30.08
N VAL A 317 -11.22 -12.41 29.36
CA VAL A 317 -11.49 -11.08 29.93
C VAL A 317 -12.86 -10.53 29.55
N GLN A 318 -13.74 -11.36 28.96
CA GLN A 318 -15.12 -11.03 28.58
C GLN A 318 -16.08 -12.15 28.99
N LYS A 319 -17.08 -11.81 29.81
CA LYS A 319 -18.04 -12.80 30.37
C LYS A 319 -19.19 -13.17 29.43
N TYR A 320 -19.61 -12.24 28.59
CA TYR A 320 -20.74 -12.40 27.68
C TYR A 320 -20.30 -12.11 26.26
N TYR A 321 -20.75 -12.93 25.31
CA TYR A 321 -20.49 -12.80 23.89
C TYR A 321 -21.81 -12.98 23.12
N THR A 322 -22.14 -12.01 22.27
CA THR A 322 -23.35 -12.01 21.44
C THR A 322 -22.94 -12.13 19.99
N VAL A 323 -23.39 -13.21 19.34
CA VAL A 323 -23.27 -13.38 17.88
C VAL A 323 -24.30 -12.48 17.21
N SER A 324 -23.90 -11.26 16.91
CA SER A 324 -24.76 -10.20 16.38
C SER A 324 -24.57 -9.95 14.89
N GLU A 325 -23.38 -10.29 14.36
CA GLU A 325 -22.98 -10.06 12.97
C GLU A 325 -23.37 -8.67 12.43
N HIS A 326 -23.26 -7.65 13.29
CA HIS A 326 -23.90 -6.35 13.09
C HIS A 326 -23.14 -5.42 12.14
N GLY A 327 -21.95 -5.82 11.69
CA GLY A 327 -21.10 -5.01 10.82
C GLY A 327 -19.86 -5.79 10.43
N ARG A 328 -19.06 -5.21 9.53
CA ARG A 328 -17.84 -5.84 9.02
C ARG A 328 -16.58 -5.27 9.67
N LEU A 329 -15.55 -6.09 9.73
CA LEU A 329 -14.18 -5.67 9.95
C LEU A 329 -13.36 -6.38 8.90
N ASP A 330 -12.90 -5.65 7.90
CA ASP A 330 -12.04 -6.14 6.84
C ASP A 330 -10.78 -5.27 6.73
N TYR A 331 -9.79 -5.78 6.00
CA TYR A 331 -8.51 -5.13 5.80
C TYR A 331 -8.35 -4.68 4.35
N ALA A 332 -7.43 -3.75 4.14
CA ALA A 332 -6.95 -3.43 2.80
C ALA A 332 -5.43 -3.33 2.82
N ILE A 333 -4.81 -3.81 1.75
CA ILE A 333 -3.37 -3.74 1.55
C ILE A 333 -3.02 -2.38 0.97
N PHE A 334 -2.12 -1.70 1.65
CA PHE A 334 -1.53 -0.45 1.20
C PHE A 334 -0.02 -0.59 1.14
N VAL A 335 0.57 -0.04 0.11
CA VAL A 335 2.03 0.04 -0.08
C VAL A 335 2.47 1.48 -0.17
N ASN A 336 3.71 1.75 0.22
CA ASN A 336 4.36 3.03 -0.08
C ASN A 336 4.57 3.09 -1.60
N LYS A 337 4.00 4.10 -2.25
CA LYS A 337 3.95 4.20 -3.72
C LYS A 337 5.35 4.36 -4.31
N SER A 338 6.16 5.27 -3.78
CA SER A 338 7.53 5.49 -4.24
C SER A 338 8.40 4.22 -4.17
N PHE A 339 8.29 3.46 -3.07
CA PHE A 339 8.95 2.17 -2.96
C PHE A 339 8.42 1.16 -3.99
N TRP A 340 7.10 1.05 -4.12
CA TRP A 340 6.48 0.11 -5.05
C TRP A 340 6.90 0.37 -6.50
N GLU A 341 6.96 1.63 -6.90
CA GLU A 341 7.40 2.06 -8.22
C GLU A 341 8.91 1.85 -8.44
N SER A 342 9.71 1.78 -7.37
CA SER A 342 11.14 1.46 -7.44
C SER A 342 11.44 -0.02 -7.71
N ILE A 343 10.46 -0.92 -7.48
CA ILE A 343 10.60 -2.34 -7.81
C ILE A 343 10.59 -2.48 -9.34
N PRO A 344 11.56 -3.21 -9.94
CA PRO A 344 11.57 -3.51 -11.38
C PRO A 344 10.21 -4.05 -11.87
N GLU A 345 9.73 -3.57 -13.02
CA GLU A 345 8.36 -3.85 -13.49
C GLU A 345 8.05 -5.34 -13.65
N ASP A 346 9.02 -6.14 -14.06
CA ASP A 346 8.90 -7.59 -14.18
C ASP A 346 8.66 -8.25 -12.81
N LEU A 347 9.42 -7.83 -11.79
CA LEU A 347 9.23 -8.30 -10.42
C LEU A 347 7.93 -7.76 -9.81
N ARG A 348 7.61 -6.49 -10.05
CA ARG A 348 6.40 -5.86 -9.55
C ARG A 348 5.14 -6.54 -10.08
N THR A 349 5.12 -6.90 -11.37
CA THR A 349 4.03 -7.68 -11.98
C THR A 349 3.88 -9.04 -11.31
N LEU A 350 4.99 -9.73 -11.02
CA LEU A 350 4.97 -11.03 -10.33
C LEU A 350 4.48 -10.95 -8.87
N VAL A 351 4.69 -9.81 -8.19
CA VAL A 351 4.19 -9.58 -6.83
C VAL A 351 2.70 -9.18 -6.85
N ASP A 352 2.21 -8.59 -7.94
CA ASP A 352 0.81 -8.23 -8.12
C ASP A 352 -0.10 -9.41 -8.45
N GLU A 353 0.40 -10.37 -9.22
CA GLU A 353 -0.26 -11.66 -9.49
C GLU A 353 -0.24 -12.60 -8.27
#